data_AF-A0AA38IKK6-F1
#
_entry.id   AF-A0AA38IKK6-F1
#
_cell.length_a   1.000
_cell.length_b   1.000
_cell.length_c   1.000
_cell.angle_alpha   90.00
_cell.angle_beta   90.00
_cell.angle_gamma   90.00
#
_symmetry.space_group_name_H-M   'P 1'
#
loop_
_entity.id
_entity.type
_entity.pdbx_description
1 polymer ?
#
loop_
_entity_poly.entity_id
_entity_poly.type
_entity_poly.pdbx_seq_one_letter_code
_entity_poly.pdbx_strand_id
1 'polypeptide(L)'
;MCTSKRFGSSCFQTIDEAIINSIPENTKKSKKSAWKQFNAFCQEKNYVLDHQRSIEEIANILKDWGYNMRRKNGEEYKECVVKTLWNVVAKEVQEMYDYKYNIKFNPFSDSTFNEARRARDAKRKTLQSSLKKRRSSSTVLSGDEIRKMVTAWNEDTPAGLQKKFYQISAYELAWRGGEAANCLLHYFKIEKNNKGEETGRIEYNSVFSKTTQGGAKPLANSKWLIANKDDLNICPVR
;
A
#
# COMPACT_ATOMS: atom_id res chain seq x y z
N MET A 1 23.27 -6.74 -43.47
CA MET A 1 22.73 -7.70 -42.48
C MET A 1 22.06 -6.90 -41.37
N CYS A 2 20.75 -7.05 -41.17
CA CYS A 2 20.02 -6.36 -40.12
C CYS A 2 20.04 -7.26 -38.87
N THR A 3 20.88 -6.94 -37.89
CA THR A 3 20.92 -7.63 -36.60
C THR A 3 19.61 -7.34 -35.85
N SER A 4 18.86 -8.41 -35.54
CA SER A 4 17.63 -8.35 -34.78
C SER A 4 17.85 -7.63 -33.44
N LYS A 5 17.19 -6.48 -33.23
CA LYS A 5 17.16 -5.69 -31.98
C LYS A 5 16.26 -6.30 -30.88
N ARG A 6 15.92 -7.59 -30.96
CA ARG A 6 14.94 -8.23 -30.07
C ARG A 6 15.37 -8.27 -28.60
N PHE A 7 16.68 -8.32 -28.32
CA PHE A 7 17.21 -8.45 -26.97
C PHE A 7 18.12 -7.27 -26.65
N GLY A 8 17.91 -6.67 -25.48
CA GLY A 8 18.74 -5.58 -24.98
C GLY A 8 20.14 -6.06 -24.58
N SER A 9 21.09 -5.13 -24.50
CA SER A 9 22.50 -5.39 -24.19
C SER A 9 23.02 -4.57 -23.00
N SER A 10 22.14 -4.21 -22.06
CA SER A 10 22.53 -3.49 -20.84
C SER A 10 23.50 -4.33 -20.02
N CYS A 11 24.57 -3.72 -19.51
CA CYS A 11 25.53 -4.40 -18.63
C CYS A 11 24.93 -4.60 -17.22
N PHE A 12 25.50 -5.54 -16.45
CA PHE A 12 25.02 -5.84 -15.10
C PHE A 12 24.98 -4.61 -14.19
N GLN A 13 25.96 -3.72 -14.27
CA GLN A 13 25.96 -2.49 -13.48
C GLN A 13 24.73 -1.61 -13.76
N THR A 14 24.36 -1.41 -15.02
CA THR A 14 23.15 -0.65 -15.38
C THR A 14 21.87 -1.31 -14.85
N ILE A 15 21.84 -2.64 -14.82
CA ILE A 15 20.72 -3.41 -14.27
C ILE A 15 20.64 -3.20 -12.75
N ASP A 16 21.76 -3.29 -12.05
CA ASP A 16 21.84 -3.12 -10.59
C ASP A 16 21.46 -1.70 -10.16
N GLU A 17 21.95 -0.68 -10.87
CA GLU A 17 21.57 0.72 -10.66
C GLU A 17 20.06 0.93 -10.88
N ALA A 18 19.50 0.34 -11.94
CA ALA A 18 18.05 0.40 -12.20
C ALA A 18 17.24 -0.27 -11.08
N ILE A 19 17.70 -1.41 -10.55
CA ILE A 19 17.06 -2.09 -9.42
C ILE A 19 17.04 -1.17 -8.20
N ILE A 20 18.17 -0.58 -7.82
CA ILE A 20 18.27 0.31 -6.64
C ILE A 20 17.38 1.54 -6.80
N ASN A 21 17.39 2.15 -7.99
CA ASN A 21 16.62 3.37 -8.28
C ASN A 21 15.11 3.12 -8.36
N SER A 22 14.69 1.89 -8.68
CA SER A 22 13.28 1.52 -8.73
C SER A 22 12.62 1.39 -7.36
N ILE A 23 13.40 1.27 -6.27
CA ILE A 23 12.86 1.05 -4.92
C ILE A 23 12.19 2.33 -4.43
N PRO A 24 10.87 2.33 -4.15
CA PRO A 24 10.17 3.51 -3.67
C PRO A 24 10.73 4.02 -2.33
N GLU A 25 10.82 5.34 -2.18
CA GLU A 25 11.32 5.98 -0.94
C GLU A 25 10.54 5.55 0.31
N ASN A 26 9.23 5.35 0.19
CA ASN A 26 8.41 4.86 1.29
C ASN A 26 8.84 3.45 1.73
N THR A 27 9.20 2.57 0.78
CA THR A 27 9.73 1.23 1.08
C THR A 27 11.06 1.31 1.82
N LYS A 28 11.98 2.19 1.38
CA LYS A 28 13.26 2.42 2.08
C LYS A 28 13.05 2.89 3.52
N LYS A 29 12.15 3.85 3.72
CA LYS A 29 11.79 4.37 5.06
C LYS A 29 11.16 3.29 5.95
N SER A 30 10.23 2.50 5.41
CA SER A 30 9.61 1.39 6.15
C SER A 30 10.63 0.31 6.53
N LYS A 31 11.53 -0.07 5.62
CA LYS A 31 12.64 -1.01 5.86
C LYS A 31 13.54 -0.52 7.01
N LYS A 32 14.02 0.72 6.95
CA LYS A 32 14.83 1.34 8.01
C LYS A 32 14.12 1.40 9.36
N SER A 33 12.83 1.72 9.37
CA SER A 33 12.02 1.77 10.59
C SER A 33 11.85 0.39 11.22
N ALA A 34 11.52 -0.64 10.44
CA ALA A 34 11.36 -2.00 10.92
C ALA A 34 12.68 -2.55 11.49
N TRP A 35 13.79 -2.33 10.79
CA TRP A 35 15.11 -2.76 11.24
C TRP A 35 15.52 -2.10 12.57
N LYS A 36 15.28 -0.78 12.70
CA LYS A 36 15.56 -0.06 13.96
C LYS A 36 14.79 -0.64 15.14
N GLN A 37 13.53 -1.02 14.95
CA GLN A 37 12.71 -1.61 16.00
C GLN A 37 13.18 -3.02 16.37
N PHE A 38 13.55 -3.81 15.37
CA PHE A 38 14.11 -5.13 15.60
C PHE A 38 15.44 -5.10 16.35
N ASN A 39 16.33 -4.15 16.02
CA ASN A 39 17.59 -3.97 16.77
C ASN A 39 17.33 -3.58 18.23
N ALA A 40 16.38 -2.68 18.48
CA ALA A 40 15.99 -2.32 19.85
C ALA A 40 15.43 -3.53 20.62
N PHE A 41 14.61 -4.36 19.96
CA PHE A 41 14.11 -5.61 20.52
C PHE A 41 15.25 -6.60 20.82
N CYS A 42 16.21 -6.76 19.91
CA CYS A 42 17.37 -7.62 20.14
C CYS A 42 18.20 -7.13 21.32
N GLN A 43 18.42 -5.81 21.44
CA GLN A 43 19.10 -5.21 22.59
C GLN A 43 18.38 -5.50 23.90
N GLU A 44 17.06 -5.30 23.95
CA GLU A 44 16.24 -5.59 25.15
C GLU A 44 16.27 -7.07 25.55
N LYS A 45 16.33 -7.96 24.57
CA LYS A 45 16.36 -9.42 24.77
C LYS A 45 17.76 -10.01 24.89
N ASN A 46 18.81 -9.19 24.82
CA ASN A 46 20.21 -9.62 24.76
C ASN A 46 20.49 -10.61 23.60
N TYR A 47 19.83 -10.41 22.47
CA TYR A 47 20.12 -11.11 21.23
C TYR A 47 21.22 -10.40 20.44
N VAL A 48 22.23 -11.17 20.04
CA VAL A 48 23.38 -10.69 19.27
C VAL A 48 23.36 -11.36 17.91
N LEU A 49 23.23 -10.60 16.83
CA LEU A 49 23.26 -11.16 15.48
C LEU A 49 24.71 -11.19 14.99
N ASP A 50 25.34 -12.35 15.08
CA ASP A 50 26.71 -12.59 14.64
C ASP A 50 26.83 -13.92 13.88
N HIS A 51 28.05 -14.21 13.40
CA HIS A 51 28.40 -15.41 12.64
C HIS A 51 28.44 -16.69 13.48
N GLN A 52 28.44 -16.59 14.81
CA GLN A 52 28.54 -17.74 15.69
C GLN A 52 27.19 -18.41 15.91
N ARG A 53 26.09 -17.67 15.67
CA ARG A 53 24.74 -18.22 15.76
C ARG A 53 24.42 -19.20 14.66
N SER A 54 23.88 -20.34 15.07
CA SER A 54 23.23 -21.32 14.19
C SER A 54 21.98 -20.76 13.52
N ILE A 55 21.58 -21.36 12.41
CA ILE A 55 20.35 -20.99 11.68
C ILE A 55 19.12 -21.21 12.58
N GLU A 56 19.16 -22.23 13.44
CA GLU A 56 18.14 -22.55 14.43
C GLU A 56 17.99 -21.43 15.46
N GLU A 57 19.08 -20.84 15.94
CA GLU A 57 19.05 -19.69 16.85
C GLU A 57 18.47 -18.45 16.17
N ILE A 58 18.83 -18.21 14.90
CA ILE A 58 18.24 -17.12 14.11
C ILE A 58 16.73 -17.34 13.95
N ALA A 59 16.29 -18.57 13.67
CA ALA A 59 14.88 -18.93 13.59
C ALA A 59 14.16 -18.69 14.93
N ASN A 60 14.79 -19.01 16.06
CA ASN A 60 14.26 -18.75 17.40
C ASN A 60 14.13 -17.24 17.70
N ILE A 61 15.10 -16.42 17.31
CA ILE A 61 15.00 -14.95 17.43
C ILE A 61 13.82 -14.43 16.60
N LEU A 62 13.68 -14.88 15.34
CA LEU A 62 12.57 -14.47 14.48
C LEU A 62 11.22 -15.00 14.98
N LYS A 63 11.20 -16.14 15.66
CA LYS A 63 10.01 -16.69 16.35
C LYS A 63 9.61 -15.79 17.52
N ASP A 64 10.56 -15.40 18.37
CA ASP A 64 10.33 -14.49 19.50
C ASP A 64 9.84 -13.13 19.00
N TRP A 65 10.55 -12.55 18.02
CA TRP A 65 10.12 -11.31 17.36
C TRP A 65 8.70 -11.40 16.80
N GLY A 66 8.38 -12.50 16.11
CA GLY A 66 7.06 -12.74 15.52
C GLY A 66 5.91 -12.71 16.52
N TYR A 67 6.15 -13.14 17.77
CA TYR A 67 5.13 -13.22 18.80
C TYR A 67 5.11 -12.01 19.75
N ASN A 68 6.29 -11.48 20.07
CA ASN A 68 6.49 -10.51 21.14
C ASN A 68 6.79 -9.08 20.67
N MET A 69 6.82 -8.80 19.36
CA MET A 69 6.97 -7.43 18.87
C MET A 69 5.88 -6.49 19.39
N ARG A 70 6.28 -5.31 19.84
CA ARG A 70 5.39 -4.25 20.35
C ARG A 70 5.82 -2.88 19.86
N ARG A 71 4.89 -1.94 19.93
CA ARG A 71 5.15 -0.51 19.73
C ARG A 71 6.02 0.00 20.87
N LYS A 72 6.69 1.13 20.65
CA LYS A 72 7.53 1.79 21.67
C LYS A 72 6.77 2.14 22.97
N ASN A 73 5.46 2.37 22.88
CA ASN A 73 4.60 2.64 24.03
C ASN A 73 4.08 1.35 24.70
N GLY A 74 4.61 0.17 24.34
CA GLY A 74 4.20 -1.12 24.89
C GLY A 74 2.91 -1.69 24.30
N GLU A 75 2.20 -0.93 23.45
CA GLU A 75 0.99 -1.40 22.79
C GLU A 75 1.29 -2.45 21.72
N GLU A 76 0.32 -3.32 21.52
CA GLU A 76 0.32 -4.29 20.43
C GLU A 76 0.14 -3.62 19.06
N TYR A 77 0.80 -4.18 18.05
CA TYR A 77 0.55 -3.82 16.66
C TYR A 77 -0.82 -4.31 16.17
N LYS A 78 -1.27 -3.74 15.04
CA LYS A 78 -2.34 -4.33 14.23
C LYS A 78 -1.84 -5.64 13.60
N GLU A 79 -2.73 -6.58 13.35
CA GLU A 79 -2.39 -7.92 12.82
C GLU A 79 -1.68 -7.85 11.46
N CYS A 80 -2.06 -6.89 10.61
CA CYS A 80 -1.46 -6.73 9.29
C CYS A 80 -0.04 -6.19 9.40
N VAL A 81 0.20 -5.31 10.37
CA VAL A 81 1.52 -4.72 10.64
C VAL A 81 2.49 -5.78 11.15
N VAL A 82 2.03 -6.72 12.00
CA VAL A 82 2.86 -7.83 12.48
C VAL A 82 3.45 -8.64 11.32
N LYS A 83 2.62 -9.00 10.31
CA LYS A 83 3.12 -9.73 9.14
C LYS A 83 4.13 -8.92 8.34
N THR A 84 3.82 -7.65 8.09
CA THR A 84 4.68 -6.76 7.30
C THR A 84 6.04 -6.57 7.97
N LEU A 85 6.05 -6.23 9.27
CA LEU A 85 7.29 -6.04 10.02
C LEU A 85 8.12 -7.33 10.08
N TRP A 86 7.47 -8.47 10.34
CA TRP A 86 8.17 -9.76 10.37
C TRP A 86 8.81 -10.07 9.01
N ASN A 87 8.08 -9.90 7.90
CA ASN A 87 8.60 -10.21 6.57
C ASN A 87 9.78 -9.30 6.19
N VAL A 88 9.68 -8.00 6.49
CA VAL A 88 10.76 -7.04 6.24
C VAL A 88 12.00 -7.45 7.04
N VAL A 89 11.85 -7.66 8.35
CA VAL A 89 12.96 -8.05 9.23
C VAL A 89 13.57 -9.39 8.81
N ALA A 90 12.77 -10.40 8.49
CA ALA A 90 13.26 -11.68 8.02
C ALA A 90 14.11 -11.53 6.74
N LYS A 91 13.70 -10.66 5.82
CA LYS A 91 14.48 -10.36 4.61
C LYS A 91 15.77 -9.61 4.95
N GLU A 92 15.74 -8.63 5.85
CA GLU A 92 16.95 -7.93 6.31
C GLU A 92 17.95 -8.88 6.97
N VAL A 93 17.47 -9.78 7.83
CA VAL A 93 18.31 -10.78 8.49
C VAL A 93 18.95 -11.71 7.46
N GLN A 94 18.18 -12.19 6.49
CA GLN A 94 18.70 -12.98 5.37
C GLN A 94 19.79 -12.22 4.59
N GLU A 95 19.51 -10.99 4.15
CA GLU A 95 20.46 -10.17 3.39
C GLU A 95 21.73 -9.86 4.19
N MET A 96 21.58 -9.59 5.49
CA MET A 96 22.70 -9.27 6.38
C MET A 96 23.63 -10.47 6.57
N TYR A 97 23.09 -11.66 6.81
CA TYR A 97 23.88 -12.88 7.00
C TYR A 97 24.58 -13.34 5.71
N ASP A 98 23.90 -13.23 4.57
CA ASP A 98 24.50 -13.54 3.26
C ASP A 98 25.65 -12.56 2.96
N TYR A 99 25.40 -11.24 3.10
CA TYR A 99 26.40 -10.22 2.79
C TYR A 99 27.59 -10.21 3.77
N LYS A 100 27.34 -10.30 5.08
CA LYS A 100 28.42 -10.15 6.09
C LYS A 100 29.16 -11.45 6.39
N TYR A 101 28.48 -12.58 6.30
CA TYR A 101 29.00 -13.86 6.79
C TYR A 101 28.99 -14.97 5.74
N ASN A 102 28.46 -14.70 4.53
CA ASN A 102 28.27 -15.70 3.47
C ASN A 102 27.46 -16.93 3.94
N ILE A 103 26.54 -16.71 4.90
CA ILE A 103 25.63 -17.75 5.42
C ILE A 103 24.30 -17.61 4.71
N LYS A 104 23.90 -18.66 3.98
CA LYS A 104 22.68 -18.68 3.18
C LYS A 104 21.58 -19.47 3.86
N PHE A 105 20.42 -18.85 3.99
CA PHE A 105 19.16 -19.48 4.38
C PHE A 105 18.00 -18.69 3.77
N ASN A 106 16.80 -19.24 3.80
CA ASN A 106 15.58 -18.60 3.36
C ASN A 106 14.49 -18.72 4.44
N PRO A 107 14.22 -17.63 5.19
CA PRO A 107 13.26 -17.66 6.29
C PRO A 107 11.80 -17.84 5.82
N PHE A 108 11.55 -17.76 4.51
CA PHE A 108 10.22 -17.89 3.92
C PHE A 108 9.90 -19.30 3.43
N SER A 109 10.90 -20.13 3.14
CA SER A 109 10.73 -21.49 2.63
C SER A 109 11.27 -22.54 3.59
N ASP A 110 12.43 -22.29 4.20
CA ASP A 110 13.19 -23.31 4.90
C ASP A 110 12.43 -23.85 6.11
N SER A 111 12.52 -25.16 6.29
CA SER A 111 11.78 -25.89 7.32
C SER A 111 12.15 -25.43 8.73
N THR A 112 13.41 -25.04 8.98
CA THR A 112 13.90 -24.49 10.25
C THR A 112 13.10 -23.27 10.71
N PHE A 113 12.55 -22.49 9.78
CA PHE A 113 11.76 -21.28 10.08
C PHE A 113 10.24 -21.52 10.15
N ASN A 114 9.77 -22.78 10.03
CA ASN A 114 8.35 -23.10 10.12
C ASN A 114 7.73 -22.61 11.44
N GLU A 115 8.42 -22.82 12.56
CA GLU A 115 7.92 -22.39 13.86
C GLU A 115 7.88 -20.86 13.99
N ALA A 116 8.88 -20.16 13.44
CA ALA A 116 8.89 -18.70 13.44
C ALA A 116 7.70 -18.13 12.64
N ARG A 117 7.41 -18.71 11.47
CA ARG A 117 6.22 -18.36 10.66
C ARG A 117 4.92 -18.67 11.42
N ARG A 118 4.83 -19.81 12.08
CA ARG A 118 3.67 -20.21 12.90
C ARG A 118 3.46 -19.27 14.11
N ALA A 119 4.53 -18.85 14.79
CA ALA A 119 4.45 -17.92 15.91
C ALA A 119 3.90 -16.56 15.48
N ARG A 120 4.40 -16.01 14.37
CA ARG A 120 3.84 -14.80 13.74
C ARG A 120 2.36 -14.97 13.43
N ASP A 121 1.96 -16.07 12.79
CA ASP A 121 0.56 -16.27 12.41
C ASP A 121 -0.35 -16.54 13.61
N ALA A 122 0.15 -17.19 14.67
CA ALA A 122 -0.55 -17.33 15.94
C ALA A 122 -0.82 -15.96 16.57
N LYS A 123 0.20 -15.09 16.67
CA LYS A 123 0.04 -13.72 17.17
C LYS A 123 -1.01 -12.94 16.37
N ARG A 124 -0.98 -13.06 15.05
CA ARG A 124 -1.97 -12.41 14.16
C ARG A 124 -3.38 -12.91 14.44
N LYS A 125 -3.59 -14.22 14.59
CA LYS A 125 -4.90 -14.79 14.95
C LYS A 125 -5.39 -14.26 16.29
N THR A 126 -4.54 -14.22 17.32
CA THR A 126 -4.89 -13.65 18.63
C THR A 126 -5.33 -12.19 18.52
N LEU A 127 -4.61 -11.38 17.72
CA LEU A 127 -4.96 -9.97 17.51
C LEU A 127 -6.25 -9.80 16.70
N GLN A 128 -6.54 -10.70 15.76
CA GLN A 128 -7.78 -10.69 14.97
C GLN A 128 -9.02 -11.04 15.80
N SER A 129 -8.89 -11.94 16.78
CA SER A 129 -9.98 -12.32 17.67
C SER A 129 -10.44 -11.18 18.58
N SER A 130 -9.61 -10.15 18.77
CA SER A 130 -9.98 -8.97 19.56
C SER A 130 -10.91 -8.05 18.79
N LEU A 131 -12.21 -8.06 19.12
CA LEU A 131 -13.22 -7.17 18.52
C LEU A 131 -12.86 -5.67 18.64
N LYS A 132 -12.18 -5.25 19.72
CA LYS A 132 -11.70 -3.87 19.90
C LYS A 132 -10.60 -3.46 18.90
N LYS A 133 -9.88 -4.42 18.32
CA LYS A 133 -8.77 -4.19 17.38
C LYS A 133 -9.10 -4.57 15.94
N ARG A 134 -10.15 -5.38 15.74
CA ARG A 134 -10.81 -5.55 14.45
C ARG A 134 -11.31 -4.17 14.05
N ARG A 135 -10.88 -3.65 12.90
CA ARG A 135 -11.30 -2.35 12.39
C ARG A 135 -12.82 -2.19 12.56
N SER A 136 -13.27 -1.23 13.36
CA SER A 136 -14.27 -0.32 12.82
C SER A 136 -13.60 0.29 11.58
N SER A 137 -14.11 -0.06 10.40
CA SER A 137 -13.82 0.75 9.21
C SER A 137 -14.04 2.21 9.60
N SER A 138 -13.21 3.13 9.08
CA SER A 138 -13.49 4.56 9.25
C SER A 138 -14.97 4.77 8.93
N THR A 139 -15.70 5.40 9.86
CA THR A 139 -17.09 5.72 9.63
C THR A 139 -17.18 6.53 8.33
N VAL A 140 -18.08 6.11 7.45
CA VAL A 140 -18.34 6.84 6.21
C VAL A 140 -18.77 8.25 6.61
N LEU A 141 -18.24 9.27 5.92
CA LEU A 141 -18.67 10.65 6.13
C LEU A 141 -20.17 10.73 5.89
N SER A 142 -20.87 11.41 6.80
CA SER A 142 -22.28 11.76 6.61
C SER A 142 -22.44 12.74 5.46
N GLY A 143 -23.65 12.81 4.89
CA GLY A 143 -23.98 13.78 3.85
C GLY A 143 -23.69 15.23 4.24
N ASP A 144 -23.90 15.57 5.52
CA ASP A 144 -23.61 16.91 6.06
C ASP A 144 -22.11 17.20 6.15
N GLU A 145 -21.29 16.21 6.52
CA GLU A 145 -19.82 16.36 6.52
C GLU A 145 -19.30 16.59 5.10
N ILE A 146 -19.81 15.84 4.13
CA ILE A 146 -19.44 15.98 2.70
C ILE A 146 -19.85 17.37 2.21
N ARG A 147 -21.09 17.80 2.50
CA ARG A 147 -21.60 19.12 2.12
C ARG A 147 -20.70 20.23 2.67
N LYS A 148 -20.39 20.19 3.96
CA LYS A 148 -19.47 21.16 4.61
C LYS A 148 -18.09 21.19 3.95
N MET A 149 -17.53 20.03 3.61
CA MET A 149 -16.23 19.94 2.94
C MET A 149 -16.25 20.54 1.52
N VAL A 150 -17.34 20.37 0.80
CA VAL A 150 -17.51 20.87 -0.58
C VAL A 150 -17.80 22.38 -0.58
N THR A 151 -18.67 22.87 0.31
CA THR A 151 -19.05 24.29 0.38
C THR A 151 -17.98 25.18 0.99
N ALA A 152 -16.95 24.62 1.62
CA ALA A 152 -15.81 25.38 2.15
C ALA A 152 -14.93 26.02 1.06
N TRP A 153 -15.09 25.62 -0.21
CA TRP A 153 -14.27 26.09 -1.32
C TRP A 153 -15.02 27.09 -2.20
N ASN A 154 -14.40 28.25 -2.44
CA ASN A 154 -14.94 29.29 -3.32
C ASN A 154 -14.76 28.93 -4.80
N GLU A 155 -15.85 28.60 -5.49
CA GLU A 155 -15.85 28.25 -6.91
C GLU A 155 -15.52 29.40 -7.86
N ASP A 156 -15.62 30.65 -7.42
CA ASP A 156 -15.26 31.83 -8.21
C ASP A 156 -13.74 31.98 -8.38
N THR A 157 -12.96 31.13 -7.71
CA THR A 157 -11.51 31.06 -7.85
C THR A 157 -11.09 29.75 -8.51
N PRO A 158 -10.10 29.75 -9.43
CA PRO A 158 -9.62 28.51 -10.05
C PRO A 158 -9.19 27.45 -9.02
N ALA A 159 -8.52 27.87 -7.95
CA ALA A 159 -8.07 26.98 -6.89
C ALA A 159 -9.23 26.38 -6.08
N GLY A 160 -10.26 27.18 -5.79
CA GLY A 160 -11.44 26.70 -5.06
C GLY A 160 -12.31 25.81 -5.93
N LEU A 161 -12.52 26.14 -7.22
CA LEU A 161 -13.21 25.26 -8.17
C LEU A 161 -12.53 23.89 -8.29
N GLN A 162 -11.20 23.88 -8.47
CA GLN A 162 -10.42 22.64 -8.54
C GLN A 162 -10.57 21.79 -7.28
N LYS A 163 -10.46 22.41 -6.10
CA LYS A 163 -10.60 21.69 -4.82
C LYS A 163 -12.03 21.19 -4.60
N LYS A 164 -13.03 21.98 -4.96
CA LYS A 164 -14.44 21.61 -4.89
C LYS A 164 -14.72 20.39 -5.76
N PHE A 165 -14.32 20.44 -7.03
CA PHE A 165 -14.42 19.31 -7.96
C PHE A 165 -13.69 18.07 -7.44
N TYR A 166 -12.48 18.23 -6.90
CA TYR A 166 -11.73 17.13 -6.30
C TYR A 166 -12.49 16.45 -5.16
N GLN A 167 -13.07 17.22 -4.23
CA GLN A 167 -13.80 16.64 -3.09
C GLN A 167 -15.03 15.87 -3.53
N ILE A 168 -15.83 16.45 -4.44
CA ILE A 168 -17.03 15.80 -4.98
C ILE A 168 -16.63 14.53 -5.74
N SER A 169 -15.70 14.63 -6.70
CA SER A 169 -15.27 13.51 -7.53
C SER A 169 -14.56 12.42 -6.74
N ALA A 170 -13.77 12.76 -5.73
CA ALA A 170 -13.10 11.77 -4.89
C ALA A 170 -14.10 10.93 -4.08
N TYR A 171 -15.20 11.55 -3.63
CA TYR A 171 -16.29 10.87 -2.96
C TYR A 171 -17.07 9.98 -3.93
N GLU A 172 -17.61 10.57 -5.01
CA GLU A 172 -18.46 9.87 -5.99
C GLU A 172 -17.73 8.74 -6.72
N LEU A 173 -16.46 8.96 -7.07
CA LEU A 173 -15.64 7.97 -7.77
C LEU A 173 -14.82 7.10 -6.82
N ALA A 174 -14.92 7.30 -5.50
CA ALA A 174 -14.07 6.64 -4.52
C ALA A 174 -12.58 6.62 -4.94
N TRP A 175 -12.04 7.79 -5.28
CA TRP A 175 -10.67 7.89 -5.76
C TRP A 175 -9.68 7.40 -4.69
N ARG A 176 -8.78 6.51 -5.09
CA ARG A 176 -7.68 6.03 -4.25
C ARG A 176 -6.48 6.97 -4.34
N GLY A 177 -5.58 6.87 -3.36
CA GLY A 177 -4.42 7.74 -3.24
C GLY A 177 -3.62 7.85 -4.55
N GLY A 178 -3.57 9.07 -5.11
CA GLY A 178 -2.87 9.38 -6.36
C GLY A 178 -3.70 9.27 -7.64
N GLU A 179 -4.92 8.70 -7.62
CA GLU A 179 -5.77 8.58 -8.82
C GLU A 179 -6.16 9.97 -9.36
N ALA A 180 -6.55 10.88 -8.47
CA ALA A 180 -6.88 12.25 -8.83
C ALA A 180 -5.67 13.04 -9.35
N ALA A 181 -4.48 12.82 -8.77
CA ALA A 181 -3.27 13.55 -9.17
C ALA A 181 -2.82 13.20 -10.59
N ASN A 182 -3.20 12.02 -11.08
CA ASN A 182 -2.89 11.53 -12.42
C ASN A 182 -4.11 11.56 -13.35
N CYS A 183 -5.21 12.21 -12.96
CA CYS A 183 -6.40 12.26 -13.78
C CYS A 183 -6.17 13.14 -15.00
N LEU A 184 -6.58 12.65 -16.18
CA LEU A 184 -6.51 13.39 -17.44
C LEU A 184 -7.93 13.59 -17.96
N LEU A 185 -8.15 14.70 -18.68
CA LEU A 185 -9.48 15.05 -19.20
C LEU A 185 -10.08 13.94 -20.07
N HIS A 186 -9.27 13.24 -20.86
CA HIS A 186 -9.73 12.18 -21.75
C HIS A 186 -10.17 10.89 -21.02
N TYR A 187 -9.99 10.80 -19.69
CA TYR A 187 -10.58 9.73 -18.88
C TYR A 187 -12.08 9.97 -18.61
N PHE A 188 -12.57 11.17 -18.88
CA PHE A 188 -13.97 11.54 -18.74
C PHE A 188 -14.66 11.49 -20.11
N LYS A 189 -15.80 10.80 -20.18
CA LYS A 189 -16.62 10.72 -21.39
C LYS A 189 -18.07 11.02 -21.04
N ILE A 190 -18.66 11.97 -21.75
CA ILE A 190 -20.10 12.24 -21.62
C ILE A 190 -20.86 11.03 -22.19
N GLU A 191 -21.75 10.45 -21.40
CA GLU A 191 -22.62 9.37 -21.87
C GLU A 191 -23.74 9.93 -22.73
N LYS A 192 -23.86 9.35 -23.93
CA LYS A 192 -24.94 9.62 -24.86
C LYS A 192 -25.86 8.41 -24.95
N ASN A 193 -27.16 8.66 -25.05
CA ASN A 193 -28.14 7.60 -25.29
C ASN A 193 -28.06 7.09 -26.74
N ASN A 194 -28.89 6.10 -27.08
CA ASN A 194 -28.93 5.50 -28.43
C ASN A 194 -29.33 6.48 -29.54
N LYS A 195 -29.83 7.68 -29.20
CA LYS A 195 -30.17 8.76 -30.13
C LYS A 195 -29.07 9.81 -30.24
N GLY A 196 -27.97 9.66 -29.51
CA GLY A 196 -26.87 10.63 -29.47
C GLY A 196 -27.09 11.80 -28.51
N GLU A 197 -28.15 11.78 -27.71
CA GLU A 197 -28.47 12.84 -26.74
C GLU A 197 -27.72 12.60 -25.42
N GLU A 198 -27.25 13.68 -24.80
CA GLU A 198 -26.52 13.59 -23.52
C GLU A 198 -27.44 13.16 -22.39
N THR A 199 -26.97 12.22 -21.58
CA THR A 199 -27.73 11.65 -20.45
C THR A 199 -27.57 12.44 -19.16
N GLY A 200 -26.63 13.39 -19.11
CA GLY A 200 -26.22 14.07 -17.87
C GLY A 200 -25.32 13.22 -16.96
N ARG A 201 -24.81 12.07 -17.47
CA ARG A 201 -23.83 11.22 -16.79
C ARG A 201 -22.47 11.35 -17.47
N ILE A 202 -21.41 11.40 -16.66
CA ILE A 202 -20.03 11.39 -17.14
C ILE A 202 -19.38 10.09 -16.68
N GLU A 203 -18.96 9.28 -17.64
CA GLU A 203 -18.16 8.10 -17.42
C GLU A 203 -16.74 8.52 -17.04
N TYR A 204 -16.22 7.98 -15.94
CA TYR A 204 -14.82 8.04 -15.57
C TYR A 204 -14.20 6.65 -15.72
N ASN A 205 -13.26 6.52 -16.64
CA ASN A 205 -12.53 5.28 -16.87
C ASN A 205 -11.01 5.50 -16.80
N SER A 206 -10.42 5.06 -15.69
CA SER A 206 -8.99 5.18 -15.43
C SER A 206 -8.17 3.98 -15.92
N VAL A 207 -8.71 3.09 -16.77
CA VAL A 207 -7.98 1.93 -17.34
C VAL A 207 -6.70 2.34 -18.07
N PHE A 208 -6.56 3.62 -18.43
CA PHE A 208 -5.32 4.20 -18.98
C PHE A 208 -4.30 4.69 -17.92
N SER A 209 -4.67 4.76 -16.65
CA SER A 209 -3.76 4.95 -15.52
C SER A 209 -3.39 3.57 -14.96
N LYS A 210 -2.11 3.18 -15.10
CA LYS A 210 -1.57 1.83 -14.82
C LYS A 210 -1.56 1.40 -13.33
N THR A 211 -2.63 1.61 -12.59
CA THR A 211 -2.80 1.09 -11.21
C THR A 211 -4.00 0.15 -11.10
N THR A 212 -4.27 -0.63 -12.15
CA THR A 212 -5.15 -1.80 -12.04
C THR A 212 -4.49 -2.83 -11.13
N GLN A 213 -5.17 -3.13 -10.04
CA GLN A 213 -4.81 -4.14 -9.04
C GLN A 213 -4.45 -5.47 -9.72
N GLY A 214 -3.17 -5.84 -9.71
CA GLY A 214 -2.77 -7.22 -9.97
C GLY A 214 -3.32 -8.11 -8.87
N GLY A 215 -4.50 -8.71 -9.07
CA GLY A 215 -5.00 -9.79 -8.22
C GLY A 215 -6.47 -9.76 -7.80
N ALA A 216 -7.26 -8.75 -8.15
CA ALA A 216 -8.71 -8.76 -7.89
C ALA A 216 -9.49 -8.46 -9.18
N LYS A 217 -10.65 -9.11 -9.37
CA LYS A 217 -11.59 -8.77 -10.45
C LYS A 217 -11.83 -7.25 -10.42
N PRO A 218 -11.79 -6.54 -11.56
CA PRO A 218 -12.05 -5.12 -11.60
C PRO A 218 -13.42 -4.84 -10.95
N LEU A 219 -13.42 -4.00 -9.92
CA LEU A 219 -14.64 -3.70 -9.14
C LEU A 219 -15.67 -2.86 -9.91
N ALA A 220 -15.32 -2.33 -11.09
CA ALA A 220 -16.21 -1.89 -12.16
C ALA A 220 -15.33 -1.54 -13.38
N ASN A 221 -15.82 -1.77 -14.60
CA ASN A 221 -15.09 -1.36 -15.81
C ASN A 221 -15.05 0.18 -15.97
N SER A 222 -16.03 0.88 -15.39
CA SER A 222 -16.16 2.34 -15.42
C SER A 222 -16.87 2.84 -14.15
N LYS A 223 -16.49 4.04 -13.69
CA LYS A 223 -17.16 4.78 -12.61
C LYS A 223 -17.96 5.94 -13.22
N TRP A 224 -18.88 6.52 -12.47
CA TRP A 224 -19.82 7.50 -13.03
C TRP A 224 -19.96 8.72 -12.13
N LEU A 225 -19.88 9.91 -12.71
CA LEU A 225 -20.39 11.14 -12.11
C LEU A 225 -21.81 11.35 -12.64
N ILE A 226 -22.75 11.64 -11.75
CA ILE A 226 -24.16 11.80 -12.07
C ILE A 226 -24.60 13.19 -11.60
N ALA A 227 -25.46 13.84 -12.38
CA ALA A 227 -26.11 15.07 -11.96
C ALA A 227 -26.83 14.91 -10.62
N ASN A 228 -26.43 15.71 -9.63
CA ASN A 228 -27.17 15.84 -8.39
C ASN A 228 -28.31 16.83 -8.61
N LYS A 229 -29.53 16.31 -8.76
CA LYS A 229 -30.74 17.10 -9.00
C LYS A 229 -31.27 17.78 -7.74
N ASP A 230 -30.88 17.27 -6.57
CA ASP A 230 -31.39 17.74 -5.27
C ASP A 230 -30.53 18.86 -4.70
N ASP A 231 -29.24 18.90 -5.02
CA ASP A 231 -28.32 19.97 -4.63
C ASP A 231 -27.27 20.28 -5.70
N LEU A 232 -27.47 21.40 -6.39
CA LEU A 232 -26.55 21.90 -7.41
C LEU A 232 -25.17 22.27 -6.85
N ASN A 233 -25.05 22.59 -5.55
CA ASN A 233 -23.78 22.98 -4.94
C ASN A 233 -22.80 21.82 -4.78
N ILE A 234 -23.29 20.59 -4.74
CA ILE A 234 -22.48 19.36 -4.67
C ILE A 234 -22.59 18.53 -5.96
N CYS A 235 -23.12 19.12 -7.03
CA CYS A 235 -23.27 18.45 -8.31
C CYS A 235 -21.90 18.33 -9.03
N PRO A 236 -21.43 17.11 -9.33
CA PRO A 236 -20.12 16.91 -9.98
C PRO A 236 -20.07 17.30 -11.46
N VAL A 237 -21.22 17.55 -12.09
CA VAL A 237 -21.38 17.73 -13.55
C VAL A 237 -21.99 19.08 -13.93
N ARG A 238 -22.07 20.03 -12.98
CA ARG A 238 -22.54 21.41 -13.22
C ARG A 238 -21.48 22.25 -13.93
#